data_AF-A0A060C269-F1
#
_entry.id   AF-A0A060C269-F1
#
_cell.length_a   1.000
_cell.length_b   1.000
_cell.length_c   1.000
_cell.angle_alpha   90.00
_cell.angle_beta   90.00
_cell.angle_gamma   90.00
#
_symmetry.space_group_name_H-M   'P 1'
#
loop_
_entity.id
_entity.type
_entity.pdbx_description
1 polymer ?
#
loop_
_entity_poly.entity_id
_entity_poly.type
_entity_poly.pdbx_seq_one_letter_code
_entity_poly.pdbx_strand_id
1 'polypeptide(L)'
;QEMSYSVIGGDGFKSILNTYTDLTGKPPLVPDWSYGLWLSTSFTTDYDEKTVMGFIDGMAQRHIPLSVFHFDCRWMKDLEWCNFEWDRSK
;
A
#
# COMPACT_ATOMS: atom_id res chain seq x y z
N GLN A 1 33.58 11.52 17.16
CA GLN A 1 32.19 11.07 16.99
C GLN A 1 31.29 12.19 17.46
N GLU A 2 30.26 12.52 16.69
CA GLU A 2 29.31 13.60 17.02
C GLU A 2 27.90 13.01 17.06
N MET A 3 27.06 13.51 17.96
CA MET A 3 25.67 13.08 18.13
C MET A 3 24.75 14.24 17.82
N SER A 4 23.73 13.99 17.00
CA SER A 4 22.69 14.97 16.65
C SER A 4 21.32 14.42 17.04
N TYR A 5 20.53 15.24 17.73
CA TYR A 5 19.16 14.94 18.11
C TYR A 5 18.35 16.24 18.18
N SER A 6 17.03 16.12 18.09
CA SER A 6 16.09 17.24 18.27
C SER A 6 15.13 16.92 19.40
N VAL A 7 14.98 17.84 20.35
CA VAL A 7 13.95 17.77 21.38
C VAL A 7 12.78 18.63 20.94
N ILE A 8 11.61 18.02 20.75
CA ILE A 8 10.39 18.70 20.29
C ILE A 8 9.37 18.69 21.43
N GLY A 9 9.07 19.87 21.98
CA GLY A 9 8.07 20.08 23.03
C GLY A 9 6.80 20.75 22.50
N GLY A 10 5.75 20.74 23.32
CA GLY A 10 4.49 21.43 23.05
C GLY A 10 3.45 21.16 24.14
N ASP A 11 2.36 21.92 24.13
CA ASP A 11 1.31 21.89 25.18
C ASP A 11 0.46 20.60 25.18
N GLY A 12 0.81 19.64 24.32
CA GLY A 12 0.17 18.32 24.21
C GLY A 12 0.60 17.57 22.95
N PHE A 13 0.20 16.29 22.84
CA PHE A 13 0.66 15.41 21.77
C PHE A 13 0.37 15.93 20.36
N LYS A 14 -0.79 16.55 20.12
CA LYS A 14 -1.13 17.13 18.81
C LYS A 14 -0.19 18.28 18.42
N SER A 15 0.19 19.13 19.38
CA SER A 15 1.13 20.23 19.14
C SER A 15 2.53 19.69 18.82
N ILE A 16 2.98 18.66 19.53
CA ILE A 16 4.28 18.02 19.30
C ILE A 16 4.34 17.43 17.88
N LEU A 17 3.29 16.72 17.46
CA LEU A 17 3.20 16.17 16.10
C LEU A 17 3.15 17.27 15.02
N ASN A 18 2.47 18.38 15.29
CA ASN A 18 2.47 19.52 14.38
C ASN A 18 3.88 20.06 14.16
N THR A 19 4.61 20.36 15.24
CA THR A 19 6.01 20.85 15.15
C THR A 19 6.92 19.82 14.48
N TYR A 20 6.77 18.53 14.80
CA TYR A 20 7.54 17.47 14.15
C TYR A 20 7.33 17.45 12.64
N THR A 21 6.07 17.50 12.18
CA THR A 21 5.75 17.48 10.75
C THR A 21 6.03 18.81 10.04
N ASP A 22 6.10 19.95 10.76
CA ASP A 22 6.63 21.20 10.20
C ASP A 22 8.13 21.07 9.87
N LEU A 23 8.87 20.34 10.70
CA LEU A 23 10.31 20.11 10.50
C LEU A 23 10.60 19.02 9.46
N THR A 24 9.81 17.93 9.43
CA THR A 24 10.12 16.72 8.64
C THR A 24 9.25 16.54 7.40
N GLY A 25 8.19 17.33 7.25
CA GLY A 25 7.26 17.26 6.13
C GLY A 25 5.84 16.92 6.57
N LYS A 26 4.87 17.66 6.02
CA LYS A 26 3.44 17.40 6.25
C LYS A 26 2.98 16.19 5.44
N PRO A 27 2.27 15.22 6.05
CA PRO A 27 1.62 14.16 5.29
C PRO A 27 0.63 14.76 4.27
N PRO A 28 0.69 14.35 2.99
CA PRO A 28 -0.28 14.81 2.00
C PRO A 28 -1.66 14.24 2.28
N LEU A 29 -2.71 14.94 1.84
CA LEU A 29 -4.04 14.36 1.75
C LEU A 29 -4.05 13.30 0.64
N VAL A 30 -4.49 12.10 0.97
CA VAL A 30 -4.64 10.99 0.01
C VAL A 30 -6.04 11.01 -0.61
N PRO A 31 -6.23 10.46 -1.83
CA PRO A 31 -7.55 10.39 -2.47
C PRO A 31 -8.57 9.58 -1.65
N ASP A 32 -9.84 9.96 -1.69
CA ASP A 32 -10.90 9.32 -0.89
C ASP A 32 -11.01 7.80 -1.09
N TRP A 33 -10.83 7.32 -2.32
CA TRP A 33 -10.89 5.88 -2.64
C TRP A 33 -9.80 5.06 -1.93
N SER A 34 -8.70 5.70 -1.53
CA SER A 34 -7.57 5.02 -0.87
C SER A 34 -7.91 4.56 0.55
N TYR A 35 -8.93 5.16 1.19
CA TYR A 35 -9.46 4.75 2.48
C TYR A 35 -10.42 3.53 2.39
N GLY A 36 -10.76 3.08 1.18
CA GLY A 36 -11.60 1.91 0.98
C GLY A 36 -10.89 0.59 1.29
N LEU A 37 -11.55 -0.55 1.04
CA LEU A 37 -10.96 -1.87 1.28
C LEU A 37 -9.98 -2.23 0.15
N TRP A 38 -8.81 -2.75 0.53
CA TRP A 38 -7.78 -3.26 -0.38
C TRP A 38 -7.71 -4.79 -0.29
N LEU A 39 -7.54 -5.44 -1.45
CA LEU A 39 -7.28 -6.87 -1.56
C LEU A 39 -6.05 -7.06 -2.45
N SER A 40 -5.21 -8.05 -2.16
CA SER A 40 -4.06 -8.38 -3.00
C SER A 40 -4.12 -9.80 -3.53
N THR A 41 -3.29 -10.10 -4.52
CA THR A 41 -3.03 -11.46 -5.00
C THR A 41 -2.45 -12.38 -3.93
N SER A 42 -2.04 -11.85 -2.77
CA SER A 42 -1.07 -12.48 -1.85
C SER A 42 0.32 -12.65 -2.49
N PHE A 43 1.26 -13.25 -1.75
CA PHE A 43 2.68 -13.27 -2.11
C PHE A 43 3.09 -14.47 -2.98
N THR A 44 3.07 -15.69 -2.42
CA THR A 44 3.54 -16.92 -3.10
C THR A 44 2.43 -17.74 -3.73
N THR A 45 1.21 -17.22 -3.72
CA THR A 45 0.07 -17.81 -4.42
C THR A 45 0.31 -17.77 -5.93
N ASP A 46 -0.16 -18.80 -6.61
CA ASP A 46 -0.30 -18.72 -8.05
C ASP A 46 -1.54 -17.90 -8.38
N TYR A 47 -1.38 -16.97 -9.30
CA TYR A 47 -2.47 -16.17 -9.83
C TYR A 47 -2.25 -15.92 -11.32
N ASP A 48 -3.38 -15.81 -11.99
CA ASP A 48 -3.61 -15.41 -13.37
C ASP A 48 -4.87 -14.50 -13.36
N GLU A 49 -5.29 -14.00 -14.52
CA GLU A 49 -6.50 -13.17 -14.62
C GLU A 49 -7.73 -13.88 -14.03
N LYS A 50 -7.88 -15.19 -14.26
CA LYS A 50 -9.01 -15.98 -13.75
C LYS A 50 -9.06 -16.00 -12.22
N THR A 51 -7.92 -16.17 -11.57
CA THR A 51 -7.80 -16.19 -10.10
C THR A 51 -8.16 -14.83 -9.52
N VAL A 52 -7.64 -13.75 -10.13
CA VAL A 52 -7.93 -12.37 -9.73
C VAL A 52 -9.43 -12.07 -9.85
N MET A 53 -10.02 -12.36 -11.02
CA MET A 53 -11.45 -12.15 -11.25
C MET A 53 -12.31 -13.00 -10.31
N GLY A 54 -11.89 -14.23 -10.00
CA GLY A 54 -12.58 -15.08 -9.03
C GLY A 54 -12.68 -14.46 -7.63
N PHE A 55 -11.63 -13.77 -7.16
CA PHE A 55 -11.69 -13.03 -5.90
C PHE A 55 -12.60 -11.80 -5.99
N ILE A 56 -12.47 -11.00 -7.06
CA ILE A 56 -13.28 -9.78 -7.25
C ILE A 56 -14.77 -10.11 -7.36
N ASP A 57 -15.12 -11.09 -8.20
CA ASP A 57 -16.50 -11.56 -8.36
C ASP A 57 -17.01 -12.17 -7.06
N GLY A 58 -16.15 -12.90 -6.32
CA GLY A 58 -16.48 -13.46 -5.02
C GLY A 58 -16.86 -12.39 -3.98
N MET A 59 -16.15 -11.26 -3.97
CA MET A 59 -16.45 -10.10 -3.13
C MET A 59 -17.79 -9.46 -3.54
N ALA A 60 -18.00 -9.26 -4.84
CA ALA A 60 -19.24 -8.70 -5.39
C ALA A 60 -20.46 -9.57 -5.06
N GLN A 61 -20.37 -10.89 -5.27
CA GLN A 61 -21.44 -11.86 -4.94
C GLN A 61 -21.84 -11.86 -3.46
N ARG A 62 -20.89 -11.55 -2.57
CA ARG A 62 -21.09 -11.47 -1.12
C ARG A 62 -21.47 -10.07 -0.65
N HIS A 63 -21.63 -9.12 -1.57
CA HIS A 63 -21.91 -7.72 -1.28
C HIS A 63 -20.85 -7.09 -0.35
N ILE A 64 -19.58 -7.50 -0.50
CA ILE A 64 -18.45 -6.93 0.23
C ILE A 64 -17.84 -5.81 -0.65
N PRO A 65 -17.90 -4.53 -0.23
CA PRO A 65 -17.30 -3.45 -1.00
C PRO A 65 -15.79 -3.63 -1.12
N LEU A 66 -15.26 -3.52 -2.33
CA LEU A 66 -13.83 -3.55 -2.63
C LEU A 66 -13.47 -2.29 -3.44
N SER A 67 -12.43 -1.58 -3.02
CA SER A 67 -12.02 -0.31 -3.65
C SER A 67 -10.74 -0.42 -4.46
N VAL A 68 -9.78 -1.25 -4.01
CA VAL A 68 -8.48 -1.40 -4.68
C VAL A 68 -8.06 -2.86 -4.72
N PHE A 69 -7.51 -3.30 -5.85
CA PHE A 69 -6.88 -4.60 -6.00
C PHE A 69 -5.38 -4.44 -6.32
N HIS A 70 -4.51 -5.15 -5.61
CA HIS A 70 -3.05 -5.05 -5.71
C HIS A 70 -2.42 -6.36 -6.25
N PHE A 71 -1.58 -6.23 -7.27
CA PHE A 71 -0.71 -7.30 -7.74
C PHE A 71 0.62 -7.27 -6.99
N ASP A 72 0.90 -8.31 -6.20
CA ASP A 72 2.16 -8.46 -5.47
C ASP A 72 3.29 -8.97 -6.38
N CYS A 73 4.53 -9.09 -5.89
CA CYS A 73 5.77 -9.30 -6.65
C CYS A 73 5.72 -10.16 -7.94
N ARG A 74 5.00 -11.30 -7.93
CA ARG A 74 4.99 -12.30 -9.02
C ARG A 74 4.23 -11.89 -10.30
N TRP A 75 3.89 -10.60 -10.46
CA TRP A 75 3.38 -10.06 -11.72
C TRP A 75 4.53 -9.83 -12.70
N MET A 76 5.74 -9.67 -12.15
CA MET A 76 7.02 -9.79 -12.82
C MET A 76 7.58 -11.20 -12.60
N LYS A 77 8.43 -11.63 -13.53
CA LYS A 77 9.09 -12.94 -13.47
C LYS A 77 9.99 -13.07 -12.23
N ASP A 78 9.99 -14.26 -11.63
CA ASP A 78 10.77 -14.55 -10.42
C ASP A 78 12.26 -14.20 -10.63
N LEU A 79 12.89 -13.59 -9.62
CA LEU A 79 14.28 -13.08 -9.61
C LEU A 79 14.55 -11.86 -10.51
N GLU A 80 13.54 -11.28 -11.17
CA GLU A 80 13.67 -10.07 -11.99
C GLU A 80 12.97 -8.84 -11.37
N TRP A 81 12.65 -8.89 -10.08
CA TRP A 81 12.01 -7.77 -9.36
C TRP A 81 13.03 -6.67 -9.02
N CYS A 82 12.83 -5.39 -9.31
CA CYS A 82 11.71 -4.71 -9.97
C CYS A 82 12.13 -4.20 -11.36
N ASN A 83 11.86 -4.96 -12.42
CA ASN A 83 12.21 -4.63 -13.82
C ASN A 83 11.09 -3.91 -14.60
N PHE A 84 9.89 -3.79 -14.03
CA PHE A 84 8.70 -3.18 -14.63
C PHE A 84 8.13 -3.89 -15.87
N GLU A 85 8.48 -5.17 -16.09
CA GLU A 85 7.97 -5.98 -17.21
C GLU A 85 7.01 -7.07 -16.71
N TRP A 86 5.83 -7.17 -17.33
CA TRP A 86 4.87 -8.23 -17.02
C TRP A 86 5.42 -9.60 -17.41
N ASP A 87 5.28 -10.58 -16.53
CA ASP A 87 5.53 -11.98 -16.85
C ASP A 87 4.52 -12.45 -17.91
N ARG A 88 5.00 -12.64 -19.14
CA ARG A 88 4.17 -13.04 -20.29
C ARG A 88 3.60 -14.45 -20.18
N SER A 89 4.00 -15.23 -19.17
CA SER A 89 3.45 -16.56 -18.90
C SER A 89 2.24 -16.56 -17.97
N LYS A 90 1.87 -15.38 -17.43
CA LYS A 90 0.70 -15.17 -16.57
C LYS A 90 -0.59 -14.95 -17.35
#